data_AF-K2GU13-F1
#
_entry.id   AF-K2GU13-F1
#
_cell.length_a   1.000
_cell.length_b   1.000
_cell.length_c   1.000
_cell.angle_alpha   90.00
_cell.angle_beta   90.00
_cell.angle_gamma   90.00
#
_symmetry.space_group_name_H-M   'P 1'
#
loop_
_entity.id
_entity.type
_entity.pdbx_description
1 polymer ?
#
loop_
_entity_poly.entity_id
_entity_poly.type
_entity_poly.pdbx_seq_one_letter_code
_entity_poly.pdbx_strand_id
1 'polypeptide(L)' 'MSNSNYNEQIKMNVPNFLRFQKILGSNNEIITNLETTLKKVYDLWLLEKIGKNINYELWLCLLIDQEIDQK' A
#
# COMPACT_ATOMS: atom_id res chain seq x y z
N MET A 1 4.57 0.79 -20.04
CA MET A 1 4.97 1.93 -19.17
C MET A 1 6.21 1.52 -18.39
N SER A 2 7.13 2.44 -18.08
CA SER A 2 8.34 2.10 -17.31
C SER A 2 8.00 1.90 -15.83
N ASN A 3 8.58 0.89 -15.19
CA ASN A 3 8.44 0.63 -13.75
C ASN A 3 8.88 1.83 -12.87
N SER A 4 9.70 2.75 -13.41
CA SER A 4 10.15 3.94 -12.70
C SER A 4 8.99 4.89 -12.37
N ASN A 5 8.04 5.09 -13.30
CA ASN A 5 6.97 6.07 -13.14
C ASN A 5 5.90 5.59 -12.14
N TYR A 6 5.64 4.29 -12.10
CA TYR A 6 4.77 3.68 -11.10
C TYR A 6 5.28 3.92 -9.67
N ASN A 7 6.57 3.63 -9.42
CA ASN A 7 7.16 3.76 -8.10
C ASN A 7 7.15 5.20 -7.57
N GLU A 8 7.34 6.19 -8.46
CA GLU A 8 7.23 7.61 -8.11
C GLU A 8 5.80 7.99 -7.73
N GLN A 9 4.82 7.53 -8.50
CA GLN A 9 3.40 7.81 -8.26
C GLN A 9 2.89 7.16 -6.97
N ILE A 10 3.36 5.96 -6.64
CA ILE A 10 3.03 5.30 -5.37
C ILE A 10 3.65 6.05 -4.18
N LYS A 11 4.91 6.50 -4.28
CA LYS A 11 5.54 7.29 -3.22
C LYS A 11 4.77 8.59 -2.92
N MET A 12 4.26 9.24 -3.98
CA MET A 12 3.52 10.50 -3.85
C MET A 12 2.11 10.29 -3.26
N ASN A 13 1.38 9.28 -3.73
CA ASN A 13 -0.05 9.12 -3.42
C ASN A 13 -0.33 8.12 -2.29
N VAL A 14 0.61 7.22 -2.01
CA VAL A 14 0.52 6.17 -0.99
C VAL A 14 1.82 6.14 -0.15
N PRO A 15 2.16 7.26 0.54
CA PRO A 15 3.47 7.43 1.19
C PRO A 15 3.86 6.33 2.19
N ASN A 16 2.91 5.65 2.82
CA ASN A 16 3.21 4.61 3.80
C ASN A 16 3.43 3.21 3.19
N PHE A 17 3.14 3.01 1.90
CA PHE A 17 3.28 1.71 1.23
C PHE A 17 4.67 1.09 1.44
N LEU A 18 5.73 1.87 1.22
CA LEU A 18 7.11 1.40 1.41
C LEU A 18 7.44 1.07 2.87
N ARG A 19 6.83 1.81 3.81
CA ARG A 19 6.99 1.54 5.25
C ARG A 19 6.29 0.24 5.62
N PHE A 20 5.11 -0.02 5.07
CA PHE A 20 4.37 -1.27 5.28
C PHE A 20 5.10 -2.47 4.67
N GLN A 21 5.60 -2.33 3.44
CA GLN A 21 6.41 -3.36 2.79
C GLN A 21 7.66 -3.71 3.61
N LYS A 22 8.27 -2.73 4.28
CA LYS A 22 9.40 -2.96 5.18
C LYS A 22 9.02 -3.69 6.47
N ILE A 23 7.86 -3.40 7.05
CA ILE A 23 7.41 -4.00 8.32
C ILE A 23 6.92 -5.43 8.11
N LEU A 24 6.03 -5.63 7.14
CA LEU A 24 5.39 -6.93 6.87
C LEU A 24 6.27 -7.87 6.03
N GLY A 25 7.24 -7.31 5.30
CA GLY A 25 8.05 -8.01 4.33
C GLY A 25 7.41 -8.02 2.94
N SER A 26 8.26 -7.96 1.91
CA SER A 26 7.83 -7.86 0.50
C SER A 26 7.00 -9.04 0.01
N ASN A 27 7.18 -10.21 0.62
CA ASN A 27 6.49 -11.44 0.25
C ASN A 27 5.22 -11.70 1.08
N ASN A 28 4.87 -10.76 1.98
CA ASN A 28 3.63 -10.87 2.74
C ASN A 28 2.44 -10.80 1.77
N GLU A 29 1.45 -11.67 1.99
CA GLU A 29 0.26 -11.75 1.14
C GLU A 29 -0.49 -10.43 1.06
N ILE A 30 -0.60 -9.69 2.17
CA ILE A 30 -1.24 -8.37 2.24
C ILE A 30 -0.50 -7.38 1.35
N ILE A 31 0.83 -7.34 1.43
CA ILE A 31 1.67 -6.46 0.61
C ILE A 31 1.55 -6.80 -0.88
N THR A 32 1.53 -8.10 -1.21
CA THR A 32 1.43 -8.58 -2.59
C THR A 32 0.07 -8.25 -3.22
N ASN A 33 -1.01 -8.48 -2.47
CA ASN A 33 -2.37 -8.16 -2.89
C ASN A 33 -2.57 -6.65 -3.05
N LEU A 34 -1.97 -5.88 -2.14
CA LEU A 34 -1.97 -4.43 -2.18
C LEU A 34 -1.22 -3.89 -3.40
N GLU A 35 -0.02 -4.38 -3.67
CA GLU A 35 0.76 -3.96 -4.83
C GLU A 35 0.02 -4.27 -6.14
N THR A 36 -0.66 -5.41 -6.20
CA THR A 36 -1.51 -5.79 -7.35
C THR A 36 -2.68 -4.82 -7.53
N THR A 37 -3.34 -4.44 -6.44
CA THR A 37 -4.44 -3.47 -6.48
C THR A 37 -3.96 -2.08 -6.88
N LEU A 38 -2.83 -1.64 -6.34
CA LEU A 38 -2.20 -0.36 -6.67
C LEU A 38 -1.80 -0.27 -8.14
N LYS A 39 -1.29 -1.36 -8.73
CA LYS A 39 -1.03 -1.44 -10.18
C LYS A 39 -2.31 -1.26 -10.99
N LYS A 40 -3.40 -1.95 -10.64
CA LYS A 40 -4.70 -1.78 -11.32
C LYS A 40 -5.23 -0.35 -11.22
N VAL A 41 -5.15 0.26 -10.05
CA VAL A 41 -5.58 1.65 -9.82
C VAL A 41 -4.70 2.64 -10.58
N TYR A 42 -3.40 2.37 -10.70
CA TYR A 42 -2.46 3.14 -11.50
C TYR A 42 -2.75 3.04 -13.00
N ASP A 43 -3.00 1.84 -13.50
CA ASP A 43 -3.33 1.60 -14.91
C ASP A 43 -4.62 2.35 -15.31
N LEU A 44 -5.54 2.53 -14.36
CA LEU A 44 -6.76 3.34 -14.51
C LEU A 44 -6.54 4.85 -14.26
N TRP A 45 -5.34 5.28 -13.89
CA TRP A 45 -4.98 6.68 -13.57
C TRP A 45 -5.79 7.29 -12.41
N LEU A 46 -6.12 6.49 -11.38
CA LEU A 46 -6.96 6.93 -10.24
C LEU A 46 -6.21 7.06 -8.91
N LEU A 47 -4.88 6.94 -8.89
CA LEU A 47 -4.09 6.92 -7.65
C LEU A 47 -4.28 8.17 -6.78
N GLU A 48 -4.32 9.36 -7.37
CA GLU A 48 -4.47 10.62 -6.62
C GLU A 48 -5.78 10.67 -5.81
N LYS A 49 -6.85 10.07 -6.36
CA LYS A 49 -8.18 10.04 -5.74
C LYS A 49 -8.31 8.96 -4.68
N ILE A 50 -7.68 7.79 -4.89
CA ILE A 50 -7.91 6.58 -4.09
C ILE A 50 -6.80 6.34 -3.06
N GLY A 51 -5.58 6.79 -3.31
CA GLY A 51 -4.38 6.46 -2.51
C GLY A 51 -4.48 6.84 -1.04
N LYS A 52 -5.22 7.91 -0.71
CA LYS A 52 -5.45 8.33 0.68
C LYS A 52 -6.29 7.32 1.47
N ASN A 53 -7.30 6.72 0.85
CA ASN A 53 -8.17 5.72 1.49
C ASN A 53 -7.42 4.42 1.73
N ILE A 54 -6.62 3.99 0.75
CA ILE A 54 -5.75 2.81 0.86
C ILE A 54 -4.79 2.96 2.04
N ASN A 55 -4.17 4.13 2.18
CA ASN A 55 -3.28 4.42 3.32
C ASN A 55 -4.02 4.29 4.66
N TYR A 56 -5.25 4.78 4.76
CA TYR A 56 -6.03 4.76 5.99
C TYR A 56 -6.46 3.33 6.37
N GLU A 57 -6.98 2.56 5.42
CA GLU A 57 -7.40 1.17 5.64
C GLU A 57 -6.22 0.28 6.07
N LEU A 58 -5.04 0.46 5.46
CA LEU A 58 -3.85 -0.30 5.84
C LEU A 58 -3.35 0.03 7.25
N TRP A 59 -3.44 1.30 7.65
CA TRP A 59 -3.12 1.69 9.02
C TRP A 59 -4.08 1.04 10.02
N LEU A 60 -5.37 0.97 9.70
CA LEU A 60 -6.35 0.28 10.54
C LEU A 60 -6.04 -1.22 10.67
N CYS A 61 -5.73 -1.91 9.58
CA CYS A 61 -5.36 -3.32 9.63
C CYS A 61 -4.16 -3.59 10.55
N LEU A 62 -3.11 -2.77 10.45
CA LEU A 62 -1.91 -2.93 11.28
C LEU A 62 -2.15 -2.61 12.76
N LEU A 63 -3.00 -1.63 13.06
CA LEU A 63 -3.36 -1.32 14.44
C LEU A 63 -4.15 -2.46 15.08
N ILE A 64 -5.09 -3.06 14.33
CA ILE A 64 -5.89 -4.20 14.80
C ILE A 64 -4.99 -5.41 15.07
N ASP A 65 -4.05 -5.74 14.17
CA ASP A 65 -3.13 -6.86 14.37
C ASP A 65 -2.21 -6.64 15.57
N GLN A 66 -1.71 -5.42 15.79
CA GLN A 66 -0.87 -5.11 16.95
C GLN A 66 -1.63 -5.13 18.29
N GLU A 67 -2.92 -4.79 18.30
CA GLU A 67 -3.75 -4.92 19.51
C GLU A 67 -4.07 -6.40 19.83
N ILE A 68 -4.12 -7.27 18.83
CA ILE A 68 -4.33 -8.72 19.03
C ILE A 68 -3.08 -9.36 19.65
N ASP A 69 -1.89 -8.96 19.21
CA ASP A 69 -0.61 -9.48 19.74
C ASP A 69 -0.26 -8.99 21.15
N GLN A 70 -0.97 -7.99 21.69
CA GLN A 70 -0.75 -7.44 23.05
C GLN A 70 -1.62 -8.08 24.14
N LYS A 71 -2.40 -9.13 23.84
CA LYS A 71 -3.22 -9.88 24.80
C LYS A 71 -2.69 -11.29 25.05
#